data_AF-A0A942YGP5-F1
#
_entry.id   AF-A0A942YGP5-F1
#
_cell.length_a   1.000
_cell.length_b   1.000
_cell.length_c   1.000
_cell.angle_alpha   90.00
_cell.angle_beta   90.00
_cell.angle_gamma   90.00
#
_symmetry.space_group_name_H-M   'P 1'
#
loop_
_entity.id
_entity.type
_entity.pdbx_description
1 polymer ?
#
loop_
_entity_poly.entity_id
_entity_poly.type
_entity_poly.pdbx_seq_one_letter_code
_entity_poly.pdbx_strand_id
1 'polypeptide(L)'
;MEKKEKQKKPFYKKWWVWVIAIIIIVAAVNSNDDDADASKKESKPAVTEPAKDQPKEKKEPEKIKEEPKKEDAKAEDDVPAEYKSALKKAESYAKTMNMSKSAIFEQLTSEYGEKFSTEAAEYAMSKLEYDWKANALKKAESYSKTMHMSKQGIYEQLISEHGEKFTEDEAQYAIDNLKADFNENALAKAKSYQESMSMSPEAIRDQLTSEHGEKFTQEEADYAIEHLDK
;
A
#
# COMPACT_ATOMS: atom_id res chain seq x y z
N MET A 1 -39.31 -29.34 -13.96
CA MET A 1 -37.93 -29.09 -13.47
C MET A 1 -37.61 -27.63 -13.70
N GLU A 2 -37.64 -26.81 -12.65
CA GLU A 2 -37.24 -25.40 -12.78
C GLU A 2 -35.71 -25.28 -12.77
N LYS A 3 -35.17 -24.45 -13.67
CA LYS A 3 -33.75 -24.05 -13.62
C LYS A 3 -33.64 -22.83 -12.72
N LYS A 4 -33.08 -22.98 -11.52
CA LYS A 4 -32.71 -21.83 -10.68
C LYS A 4 -31.63 -21.02 -11.40
N GLU A 5 -31.98 -19.82 -11.85
CA GLU A 5 -30.98 -18.88 -12.37
C GLU A 5 -30.03 -18.45 -11.25
N LYS A 6 -28.73 -18.55 -11.51
CA LYS A 6 -27.70 -18.04 -10.59
C LYS A 6 -27.58 -16.53 -10.80
N GLN A 7 -28.29 -15.75 -9.98
CA GLN A 7 -28.05 -14.30 -9.89
C GLN A 7 -26.55 -14.06 -9.64
N LYS A 8 -25.89 -13.37 -10.59
CA LYS A 8 -24.47 -13.00 -10.43
C LYS A 8 -24.38 -11.94 -9.34
N LYS A 9 -23.57 -12.18 -8.30
CA LYS A 9 -23.34 -11.19 -7.24
C LYS A 9 -22.83 -9.88 -7.88
N PRO A 10 -23.39 -8.71 -7.54
CA PRO A 10 -22.92 -7.43 -8.09
C PRO A 10 -21.47 -7.17 -7.68
N PHE A 11 -20.63 -6.82 -8.66
CA PHE A 11 -19.19 -6.63 -8.46
C PHE A 11 -18.87 -5.39 -7.59
N TYR A 12 -19.71 -4.35 -7.64
CA TYR A 12 -19.59 -3.12 -6.86
C TYR A 12 -19.71 -3.31 -5.34
N LYS A 13 -20.11 -4.50 -4.86
CA LYS A 13 -20.10 -4.87 -3.43
C LYS A 13 -18.72 -5.36 -2.93
N LYS A 14 -17.64 -5.08 -3.67
CA LYS A 14 -16.25 -5.36 -3.24
C LYS A 14 -15.52 -4.03 -3.00
N TRP A 15 -14.96 -3.86 -1.81
CA TRP A 15 -14.19 -2.69 -1.35
C TRP A 15 -13.27 -2.09 -2.42
N TRP A 16 -12.47 -2.92 -3.11
CA TRP A 16 -11.50 -2.47 -4.11
C TRP A 16 -12.11 -1.73 -5.31
N VAL A 17 -13.41 -1.90 -5.61
CA VAL A 17 -14.09 -1.13 -6.66
C VAL A 17 -14.20 0.35 -6.28
N TRP A 18 -14.38 0.66 -4.99
CA TRP A 18 -14.42 2.02 -4.47
C TRP A 18 -13.02 2.65 -4.40
N VAL A 19 -12.00 1.86 -4.05
CA VAL A 19 -10.59 2.31 -4.13
C VAL A 19 -10.22 2.69 -5.57
N ILE A 20 -10.58 1.85 -6.56
CA ILE A 20 -10.39 2.17 -7.98
C ILE A 20 -11.19 3.41 -8.40
N ALA A 21 -12.43 3.57 -7.94
CA ALA A 21 -13.25 4.74 -8.25
C ALA A 21 -12.60 6.05 -7.73
N ILE A 22 -12.06 6.04 -6.51
CA ILE A 22 -11.34 7.19 -5.93
C ILE A 22 -10.08 7.50 -6.76
N ILE A 23 -9.29 6.49 -7.13
CA ILE A 23 -8.10 6.67 -7.98
C ILE A 23 -8.46 7.29 -9.34
N ILE A 24 -9.55 6.84 -9.98
CA ILE A 24 -10.02 7.38 -11.26
C ILE A 24 -10.51 8.83 -11.12
N ILE A 25 -11.22 9.17 -10.03
CA ILE A 25 -11.68 10.54 -9.77
C ILE A 25 -10.49 11.48 -9.52
N VAL A 26 -9.48 11.04 -8.75
CA VAL A 26 -8.26 11.83 -8.52
C VAL A 26 -7.46 12.03 -9.81
N ALA A 27 -7.40 11.02 -10.69
CA ALA A 27 -6.76 11.16 -12.00
C ALA A 27 -7.52 12.15 -12.92
N ALA A 28 -8.85 12.17 -12.87
CA ALA A 28 -9.69 13.01 -13.73
C ALA A 28 -9.62 14.53 -13.42
N VAL A 29 -9.06 14.93 -12.27
CA VAL A 29 -8.93 16.35 -11.87
C VAL A 29 -7.62 16.99 -12.38
N ASN A 30 -6.63 16.20 -12.81
CA ASN A 30 -5.29 16.65 -13.18
C ASN A 30 -5.01 16.57 -14.70
N SER A 31 -6.02 16.78 -15.56
CA SER A 31 -5.85 16.73 -17.02
C SER A 31 -6.61 17.86 -17.73
N ASN A 32 -5.94 19.00 -17.89
CA ASN A 32 -6.19 19.93 -18.98
C ASN A 32 -5.37 19.51 -20.22
N ASP A 33 -5.79 19.97 -21.39
CA ASP A 33 -5.36 19.51 -22.72
C ASP A 33 -3.85 19.68 -23.03
N ASP A 34 -3.29 18.78 -23.84
CA ASP A 34 -3.03 19.11 -25.26
C ASP A 34 -2.80 17.85 -26.14
N ASP A 35 -2.81 18.03 -27.47
CA ASP A 35 -3.00 16.99 -28.52
C ASP A 35 -1.70 16.29 -29.02
N ALA A 36 -1.83 15.11 -29.69
CA ALA A 36 -1.05 14.62 -30.87
C ALA A 36 -0.91 13.07 -31.03
N ASP A 37 -1.76 12.49 -31.90
CA ASP A 37 -1.55 11.46 -32.98
C ASP A 37 -0.47 10.30 -32.95
N ALA A 38 -0.62 9.36 -33.89
CA ALA A 38 0.43 8.54 -34.56
C ALA A 38 0.64 7.05 -34.19
N SER A 39 -0.44 6.26 -34.28
CA SER A 39 -0.56 4.97 -35.03
C SER A 39 0.59 3.91 -35.10
N LYS A 40 0.24 2.66 -34.71
CA LYS A 40 0.77 1.34 -35.21
C LYS A 40 2.23 0.97 -34.84
N LYS A 41 2.65 -0.32 -34.81
CA LYS A 41 2.09 -1.57 -35.40
C LYS A 41 2.45 -2.83 -34.59
N GLU A 42 1.79 -3.96 -34.87
CA GLU A 42 2.00 -5.26 -34.20
C GLU A 42 3.34 -5.95 -34.54
N SER A 43 3.80 -6.88 -33.70
CA SER A 43 4.79 -7.92 -34.08
C SER A 43 4.68 -9.23 -33.25
N LYS A 44 4.63 -10.38 -33.93
CA LYS A 44 4.83 -11.78 -33.47
C LYS A 44 4.52 -12.76 -34.63
N PRO A 45 4.82 -14.08 -34.56
CA PRO A 45 5.75 -14.80 -33.65
C PRO A 45 6.67 -15.86 -34.34
N ALA A 46 7.67 -16.35 -33.57
CA ALA A 46 8.23 -17.73 -33.63
C ALA A 46 9.09 -18.15 -34.86
N VAL A 47 9.93 -19.21 -34.82
CA VAL A 47 10.13 -20.25 -33.77
C VAL A 47 11.49 -20.10 -33.04
N THR A 48 12.48 -21.02 -32.91
CA THR A 48 12.75 -22.38 -33.45
C THR A 48 13.66 -23.19 -32.48
N GLU A 49 13.68 -24.51 -32.64
CA GLU A 49 14.34 -25.57 -31.83
C GLU A 49 15.48 -26.28 -32.64
N PRO A 50 16.21 -27.32 -32.13
CA PRO A 50 16.39 -27.82 -30.75
C PRO A 50 17.85 -28.22 -30.35
N ALA A 51 18.01 -28.69 -29.10
CA ALA A 51 18.93 -29.78 -28.66
C ALA A 51 20.48 -29.57 -28.62
N LYS A 52 21.27 -30.36 -27.86
CA LYS A 52 21.11 -31.09 -26.58
C LYS A 52 22.44 -31.81 -26.26
N ASP A 53 23.08 -31.60 -25.10
CA ASP A 53 23.65 -32.71 -24.32
C ASP A 53 24.05 -32.36 -22.86
N GLN A 54 24.23 -33.38 -22.02
CA GLN A 54 24.62 -33.28 -20.60
C GLN A 54 25.24 -34.60 -20.10
N PRO A 55 26.36 -34.54 -19.35
CA PRO A 55 26.50 -35.43 -18.18
C PRO A 55 26.89 -34.72 -16.87
N LYS A 56 26.67 -35.43 -15.74
CA LYS A 56 27.07 -35.10 -14.35
C LYS A 56 28.47 -35.72 -14.04
N GLU A 57 29.17 -35.52 -12.91
CA GLU A 57 28.78 -35.71 -11.50
C GLU A 57 29.82 -35.21 -10.46
N LYS A 58 29.36 -35.02 -9.19
CA LYS A 58 30.09 -35.04 -7.87
C LYS A 58 31.16 -33.94 -7.64
N LYS A 59 31.13 -33.14 -6.56
CA LYS A 59 31.32 -33.42 -5.09
C LYS A 59 32.75 -33.89 -4.76
N GLU A 60 33.47 -33.40 -3.74
CA GLU A 60 33.08 -32.93 -2.37
C GLU A 60 33.83 -31.62 -1.91
N PRO A 61 33.74 -31.13 -0.64
CA PRO A 61 34.02 -29.71 -0.30
C PRO A 61 35.39 -29.42 0.38
N GLU A 62 35.81 -28.14 0.31
CA GLU A 62 36.85 -27.56 1.19
C GLU A 62 36.26 -26.59 2.23
N LYS A 63 37.00 -26.40 3.33
CA LYS A 63 36.55 -25.75 4.57
C LYS A 63 37.45 -24.55 4.90
N ILE A 64 36.99 -23.34 4.56
CA ILE A 64 37.71 -22.09 4.85
C ILE A 64 37.24 -21.51 6.19
N LYS A 65 38.15 -20.83 6.91
CA LYS A 65 37.92 -20.29 8.26
C LYS A 65 37.08 -19.02 8.24
N GLU A 66 36.29 -18.82 9.27
CA GLU A 66 35.82 -17.49 9.68
C GLU A 66 36.91 -16.78 10.51
N GLU A 67 37.24 -15.55 10.13
CA GLU A 67 37.83 -14.54 11.02
C GLU A 67 37.00 -13.24 10.88
N PRO A 68 36.88 -12.42 11.93
CA PRO A 68 35.79 -11.45 12.03
C PRO A 68 35.95 -10.25 11.08
N LYS A 69 34.91 -10.00 10.29
CA LYS A 69 34.79 -8.84 9.38
C LYS A 69 34.92 -7.53 10.16
N LYS A 70 35.84 -6.65 9.73
CA LYS A 70 36.12 -5.35 10.37
C LYS A 70 36.50 -4.32 9.30
N GLU A 71 35.53 -4.00 8.45
CA GLU A 71 35.79 -3.51 7.08
C GLU A 71 35.04 -2.21 6.71
N ASP A 72 34.06 -1.79 7.51
CA ASP A 72 33.15 -0.66 7.21
C ASP A 72 33.82 0.72 7.11
N ALA A 73 35.08 0.87 7.53
CA ALA A 73 35.77 2.15 7.60
C ALA A 73 36.51 2.58 6.31
N LYS A 74 36.35 1.87 5.18
CA LYS A 74 37.08 2.18 3.94
C LYS A 74 36.29 2.02 2.62
N ALA A 75 34.98 1.79 2.69
CA ALA A 75 34.16 1.46 1.53
C ALA A 75 33.29 2.62 0.99
N GLU A 76 33.23 3.78 1.67
CA GLU A 76 32.23 4.83 1.37
C GLU A 76 32.53 5.66 0.11
N ASP A 77 33.81 5.86 -0.22
CA ASP A 77 34.22 6.65 -1.39
C ASP A 77 33.78 5.99 -2.72
N ASP A 78 33.95 4.66 -2.85
CA ASP A 78 33.71 3.92 -4.11
C ASP A 78 32.24 3.52 -4.34
N VAL A 79 31.31 3.97 -3.47
CA VAL A 79 29.87 3.71 -3.66
C VAL A 79 29.35 4.41 -4.93
N PRO A 80 28.66 3.70 -5.86
CA PRO A 80 28.16 4.26 -7.11
C PRO A 80 27.23 5.48 -6.95
N ALA A 81 27.21 6.34 -7.97
CA ALA A 81 26.35 7.52 -8.01
C ALA A 81 24.85 7.18 -7.99
N GLU A 82 24.45 6.05 -8.58
CA GLU A 82 23.08 5.52 -8.51
C GLU A 82 22.71 5.19 -7.06
N TYR A 83 23.57 4.45 -6.35
CA TYR A 83 23.34 4.01 -4.96
C TYR A 83 23.21 5.21 -4.01
N LYS A 84 24.09 6.22 -4.20
CA LYS A 84 24.05 7.53 -3.52
C LYS A 84 22.80 8.37 -3.87
N SER A 85 22.08 8.03 -4.94
CA SER A 85 20.83 8.69 -5.35
C SER A 85 19.59 7.94 -4.85
N ALA A 86 19.59 6.60 -4.92
CA ALA A 86 18.56 5.73 -4.35
C ALA A 86 18.41 5.95 -2.84
N LEU A 87 19.51 6.07 -2.10
CA LEU A 87 19.48 6.38 -0.66
C LEU A 87 18.79 7.73 -0.36
N LYS A 88 19.12 8.80 -1.11
CA LYS A 88 18.47 10.11 -0.94
C LYS A 88 16.98 10.11 -1.29
N LYS A 89 16.58 9.29 -2.27
CA LYS A 89 15.16 9.08 -2.60
C LYS A 89 14.45 8.30 -1.50
N ALA A 90 15.08 7.26 -0.95
CA ALA A 90 14.57 6.50 0.19
C ALA A 90 14.37 7.38 1.44
N GLU A 91 15.38 8.19 1.80
CA GLU A 91 15.30 9.20 2.86
C GLU A 91 14.13 10.18 2.62
N SER A 92 13.99 10.68 1.38
CA SER A 92 12.91 11.60 1.02
C SER A 92 11.53 10.97 1.16
N TYR A 93 11.32 9.74 0.69
CA TYR A 93 10.05 9.04 0.84
C TYR A 93 9.71 8.72 2.30
N ALA A 94 10.69 8.24 3.08
CA ALA A 94 10.53 7.99 4.51
C ALA A 94 10.13 9.28 5.25
N LYS A 95 10.80 10.41 4.96
CA LYS A 95 10.62 11.69 5.66
C LYS A 95 9.43 12.52 5.21
N THR A 96 9.07 12.52 3.93
CA THR A 96 8.02 13.40 3.38
C THR A 96 6.69 12.70 3.17
N MET A 97 6.73 11.41 2.81
CA MET A 97 5.53 10.61 2.53
C MET A 97 5.17 9.63 3.66
N ASN A 98 6.01 9.50 4.70
CA ASN A 98 5.82 8.60 5.84
C ASN A 98 5.60 7.14 5.40
N MET A 99 6.29 6.70 4.33
CA MET A 99 6.13 5.36 3.76
C MET A 99 6.82 4.27 4.60
N SER A 100 6.37 3.02 4.45
CA SER A 100 7.02 1.84 5.03
C SER A 100 8.31 1.46 4.30
N LYS A 101 9.13 0.62 4.93
CA LYS A 101 10.35 0.08 4.32
C LYS A 101 10.06 -0.65 2.99
N SER A 102 8.99 -1.44 2.97
CA SER A 102 8.56 -2.24 1.81
C SER A 102 8.08 -1.35 0.65
N ALA A 103 7.21 -0.38 0.95
CA ALA A 103 6.66 0.52 -0.07
C ALA A 103 7.74 1.40 -0.70
N ILE A 104 8.78 1.81 0.06
CA ILE A 104 9.92 2.55 -0.48
C ILE A 104 10.74 1.68 -1.43
N PHE A 105 11.03 0.42 -1.07
CA PHE A 105 11.78 -0.49 -1.93
C PHE A 105 11.08 -0.74 -3.28
N GLU A 106 9.76 -0.99 -3.25
CA GLU A 106 8.94 -1.13 -4.45
C GLU A 106 8.93 0.16 -5.29
N GLN A 107 8.81 1.34 -4.65
CA GLN A 107 8.81 2.62 -5.36
C GLN A 107 10.16 2.97 -6.02
N LEU A 108 11.27 2.56 -5.41
CA LEU A 108 12.62 2.72 -5.99
C LEU A 108 12.83 1.84 -7.22
N THR A 109 12.39 0.58 -7.17
CA THR A 109 12.58 -0.42 -8.24
C THR A 109 11.48 -0.38 -9.32
N SER A 110 10.36 0.30 -9.07
CA SER A 110 9.19 0.32 -9.95
C SER A 110 9.49 0.87 -11.35
N GLU A 111 9.00 0.15 -12.38
CA GLU A 111 8.98 0.57 -13.78
C GLU A 111 8.12 1.82 -14.06
N TYR A 112 7.34 2.28 -13.09
CA TYR A 112 6.58 3.53 -13.12
C TYR A 112 7.03 4.52 -12.02
N GLY A 113 8.03 4.14 -11.22
CA GLY A 113 8.64 4.94 -10.17
C GLY A 113 10.03 5.44 -10.58
N GLU A 114 11.02 5.24 -9.71
CA GLU A 114 12.37 5.79 -9.88
C GLU A 114 13.29 4.94 -10.77
N LYS A 115 12.92 3.68 -11.09
CA LYS A 115 13.67 2.74 -11.96
C LYS A 115 15.13 2.50 -11.56
N PHE A 116 15.44 2.55 -10.26
CA PHE A 116 16.77 2.16 -9.77
C PHE A 116 16.99 0.66 -9.93
N SER A 117 18.26 0.27 -10.13
CA SER A 117 18.68 -1.13 -10.03
C SER A 117 18.28 -1.72 -8.67
N THR A 118 17.96 -3.02 -8.64
CA THR A 118 17.57 -3.73 -7.42
C THR A 118 18.66 -3.61 -6.37
N GLU A 119 19.92 -3.69 -6.79
CA GLU A 119 21.12 -3.60 -5.96
C GLU A 119 21.30 -2.18 -5.39
N ALA A 120 20.95 -1.12 -6.13
CA ALA A 120 20.92 0.25 -5.61
C ALA A 120 19.81 0.46 -4.58
N ALA A 121 18.64 -0.15 -4.79
CA ALA A 121 17.53 -0.13 -3.83
C ALA A 121 17.84 -0.94 -2.57
N GLU A 122 18.44 -2.13 -2.69
CA GLU A 122 18.92 -2.94 -1.56
C GLU A 122 19.99 -2.19 -0.76
N TYR A 123 20.97 -1.56 -1.43
CA TYR A 123 21.94 -0.69 -0.78
C TYR A 123 21.26 0.43 0.00
N ALA A 124 20.33 1.16 -0.63
CA ALA A 124 19.57 2.23 0.02
C ALA A 124 18.82 1.74 1.27
N MET A 125 18.09 0.63 1.17
CA MET A 125 17.32 0.08 2.29
C MET A 125 18.17 -0.67 3.33
N SER A 126 19.46 -0.89 3.07
CA SER A 126 20.46 -1.36 4.04
C SER A 126 21.14 -0.22 4.81
N LYS A 127 21.24 0.98 4.23
CA LYS A 127 21.86 2.17 4.83
C LYS A 127 20.88 3.17 5.43
N LEU A 128 19.59 3.09 5.07
CA LEU A 128 18.54 3.93 5.64
C LEU A 128 18.12 3.43 7.04
N GLU A 129 18.71 4.04 8.07
CA GLU A 129 18.20 3.99 9.43
C GLU A 129 17.02 4.95 9.58
N TYR A 130 15.85 4.43 9.98
CA TYR A 130 14.63 5.24 10.11
C TYR A 130 13.65 4.65 11.14
N ASP A 131 12.85 5.51 11.78
CA ASP A 131 11.76 5.09 12.67
C ASP A 131 10.49 4.79 11.86
N TRP A 132 10.38 3.54 11.41
CA TRP A 132 9.22 3.03 10.68
C TRP A 132 7.94 3.01 11.54
N LYS A 133 8.07 2.92 12.87
CA LYS A 133 6.95 2.97 13.82
C LYS A 133 6.36 4.37 13.95
N ALA A 134 7.20 5.41 13.89
CA ALA A 134 6.74 6.79 13.74
C ALA A 134 6.04 7.04 12.40
N ASN A 135 6.54 6.47 11.29
CA ASN A 135 5.89 6.56 9.98
C ASN A 135 4.51 5.90 9.96
N ALA A 136 4.38 4.68 10.51
CA ALA A 136 3.11 4.00 10.63
C ALA A 136 2.11 4.82 11.47
N LEU A 137 2.55 5.41 12.58
CA LEU A 137 1.72 6.31 13.41
C LEU A 137 1.30 7.58 12.65
N LYS A 138 2.17 8.17 11.82
CA LYS A 138 1.84 9.34 11.00
C LYS A 138 0.83 9.01 9.88
N LYS A 139 0.91 7.83 9.29
CA LYS A 139 -0.13 7.31 8.38
C LYS A 139 -1.45 7.04 9.10
N ALA A 140 -1.41 6.43 10.28
CA ALA A 140 -2.59 6.18 11.12
C ALA A 140 -3.31 7.48 11.51
N GLU A 141 -2.55 8.50 11.95
CA GLU A 141 -3.06 9.85 12.18
C GLU A 141 -3.71 10.45 10.93
N SER A 142 -3.08 10.31 9.76
CA SER A 142 -3.64 10.81 8.50
C SER A 142 -4.96 10.14 8.17
N TYR A 143 -5.02 8.80 8.20
CA TYR A 143 -6.25 8.06 7.87
C TYR A 143 -7.41 8.37 8.82
N SER A 144 -7.16 8.54 10.11
CA SER A 144 -8.18 9.03 11.04
C SER A 144 -8.65 10.45 10.68
N LYS A 145 -7.72 11.38 10.43
CA LYS A 145 -8.03 12.82 10.29
C LYS A 145 -8.63 13.19 8.94
N THR A 146 -8.30 12.47 7.86
CA THR A 146 -8.70 12.84 6.48
C THR A 146 -9.61 11.82 5.79
N MET A 147 -9.66 10.58 6.26
CA MET A 147 -10.53 9.53 5.71
C MET A 147 -11.55 9.01 6.73
N HIS A 148 -11.51 9.50 7.98
CA HIS A 148 -12.43 9.14 9.07
C HIS A 148 -12.60 7.62 9.22
N MET A 149 -11.50 6.89 9.18
CA MET A 149 -11.50 5.43 9.25
C MET A 149 -11.62 4.92 10.69
N SER A 150 -12.22 3.74 10.86
CA SER A 150 -12.25 3.02 12.14
C SER A 150 -10.86 2.55 12.57
N LYS A 151 -10.70 2.20 13.85
CA LYS A 151 -9.44 1.65 14.39
C LYS A 151 -9.00 0.40 13.62
N GLN A 152 -9.94 -0.50 13.31
CA GLN A 152 -9.67 -1.73 12.55
C GLN A 152 -9.37 -1.45 11.08
N GLY A 153 -10.09 -0.53 10.44
CA GLY A 153 -9.85 -0.15 9.05
C GLY A 153 -8.47 0.48 8.84
N ILE A 154 -8.00 1.29 9.80
CA ILE A 154 -6.64 1.84 9.79
C ILE A 154 -5.59 0.73 9.92
N TYR A 155 -5.77 -0.24 10.83
CA TYR A 155 -4.84 -1.37 10.98
C TYR A 155 -4.70 -2.16 9.67
N GLU A 156 -5.83 -2.58 9.09
CA GLU A 156 -5.84 -3.36 7.83
C GLU A 156 -5.22 -2.59 6.67
N GLN A 157 -5.43 -1.27 6.57
CA GLN A 157 -4.85 -0.42 5.54
C GLN A 157 -3.33 -0.22 5.72
N LEU A 158 -2.81 -0.22 6.95
CA LEU A 158 -1.37 -0.12 7.22
C LEU A 158 -0.61 -1.39 6.78
N ILE A 159 -1.15 -2.58 7.04
CA ILE A 159 -0.52 -3.86 6.68
C ILE A 159 -0.79 -4.32 5.24
N SER A 160 -1.81 -3.76 4.58
CA SER A 160 -2.29 -4.21 3.27
C SER A 160 -1.19 -4.26 2.20
N GLU A 161 -1.13 -5.37 1.46
CA GLU A 161 -0.27 -5.57 0.27
C GLU A 161 -0.56 -4.58 -0.87
N HIS A 162 -1.67 -3.86 -0.80
CA HIS A 162 -2.08 -2.80 -1.74
C HIS A 162 -2.27 -1.44 -1.05
N GLY A 163 -1.93 -1.35 0.24
CA GLY A 163 -1.91 -0.15 1.05
C GLY A 163 -0.49 0.23 1.41
N GLU A 164 -0.21 0.43 2.69
CA GLU A 164 1.08 0.99 3.14
C GLU A 164 2.19 -0.05 3.36
N LYS A 165 1.88 -1.36 3.40
CA LYS A 165 2.87 -2.46 3.54
C LYS A 165 3.80 -2.36 4.77
N PHE A 166 3.31 -1.78 5.87
CA PHE A 166 3.99 -1.88 7.16
C PHE A 166 3.93 -3.31 7.71
N THR A 167 4.87 -3.67 8.57
CA THR A 167 4.78 -4.91 9.36
C THR A 167 3.66 -4.82 10.39
N GLU A 168 3.17 -5.98 10.84
CA GLU A 168 2.13 -6.06 11.89
C GLU A 168 2.60 -5.35 13.18
N ASP A 169 3.87 -5.48 13.57
CA ASP A 169 4.49 -4.79 14.71
C ASP A 169 4.50 -3.25 14.58
N GLU A 170 4.63 -2.73 13.36
CA GLU A 170 4.62 -1.29 13.08
C GLU A 170 3.18 -0.75 13.06
N ALA A 171 2.26 -1.49 12.42
CA ALA A 171 0.85 -1.15 12.38
C ALA A 171 0.20 -1.23 13.77
N GLN A 172 0.50 -2.26 14.56
CA GLN A 172 0.01 -2.41 15.93
C GLN A 172 0.53 -1.29 16.83
N TYR A 173 1.83 -0.97 16.75
CA TYR A 173 2.38 0.19 17.47
C TYR A 173 1.68 1.50 17.09
N ALA A 174 1.42 1.71 15.80
CA ALA A 174 0.69 2.89 15.33
C ALA A 174 -0.73 2.96 15.91
N ILE A 175 -1.42 1.83 15.97
CA ILE A 175 -2.80 1.70 16.48
C ILE A 175 -2.88 1.84 18.01
N ASP A 176 -1.85 1.42 18.75
CA ASP A 176 -1.77 1.58 20.21
C ASP A 176 -1.37 3.00 20.63
N ASN A 177 -0.69 3.74 19.76
CA ASN A 177 -0.26 5.13 20.01
C ASN A 177 -1.17 6.18 19.32
N LEU A 178 -2.10 5.77 18.45
CA LEU A 178 -3.03 6.65 17.75
C LEU A 178 -4.03 7.29 18.73
N LYS A 179 -3.90 8.61 18.90
CA LYS A 179 -4.86 9.44 19.62
C LYS A 179 -5.89 9.98 18.63
N ALA A 180 -6.97 9.23 18.46
CA ALA A 180 -8.12 9.55 17.64
C ALA A 180 -9.41 9.43 18.45
N ASP A 181 -10.42 10.21 18.06
CA ASP A 181 -11.79 10.00 18.51
C ASP A 181 -12.54 9.23 17.41
N PHE A 182 -12.81 7.95 17.68
CA PHE A 182 -13.45 7.08 16.69
C PHE A 182 -14.97 7.23 16.64
N ASN A 183 -15.58 7.81 17.67
CA ASN A 183 -16.99 8.21 17.65
C ASN A 183 -17.19 9.36 16.65
N GLU A 184 -16.29 10.35 16.66
CA GLU A 184 -16.30 11.44 15.68
C GLU A 184 -15.92 10.98 14.26
N ASN A 185 -15.00 10.01 14.11
CA ASN A 185 -14.76 9.38 12.80
C ASN A 185 -16.03 8.68 12.27
N ALA A 186 -16.72 7.91 13.12
CA ALA A 186 -17.96 7.22 12.75
C ALA A 186 -19.06 8.21 12.37
N LEU A 187 -19.20 9.31 13.12
CA LEU A 187 -20.14 10.39 12.83
C LEU A 187 -19.81 11.10 11.49
N ALA A 188 -18.54 11.41 11.22
CA ALA A 188 -18.13 12.00 9.95
C ALA A 188 -18.40 11.07 8.76
N LYS A 189 -18.18 9.76 8.91
CA LYS A 189 -18.59 8.75 7.92
C LYS A 189 -20.10 8.68 7.75
N ALA A 190 -20.85 8.70 8.84
CA ALA A 190 -22.31 8.67 8.82
C ALA A 190 -22.89 9.86 8.04
N LYS A 191 -22.42 11.09 8.32
CA LYS A 191 -22.82 12.30 7.56
C LYS A 191 -22.43 12.20 6.09
N SER A 192 -21.23 11.71 5.79
CA SER A 192 -20.79 11.48 4.41
C SER A 192 -21.72 10.50 3.64
N TYR A 193 -22.16 9.41 4.26
CA TYR A 193 -23.13 8.47 3.66
C TYR A 193 -24.55 9.05 3.54
N GLN A 194 -25.00 9.86 4.51
CA GLN A 194 -26.29 10.56 4.45
C GLN A 194 -26.31 11.60 3.32
N GLU A 195 -25.28 12.45 3.23
CA GLU A 195 -25.17 13.54 2.25
C GLU A 195 -24.90 13.02 0.83
N SER A 196 -23.92 12.13 0.64
CA SER A 196 -23.47 11.72 -0.70
C SER A 196 -24.22 10.52 -1.30
N MET A 197 -24.85 9.69 -0.46
CA MET A 197 -25.56 8.48 -0.91
C MET A 197 -27.03 8.43 -0.48
N SER A 198 -27.53 9.43 0.27
CA SER A 198 -28.93 9.49 0.75
C SER A 198 -29.38 8.22 1.50
N MET A 199 -28.47 7.59 2.24
CA MET A 199 -28.74 6.36 2.98
C MET A 199 -29.57 6.63 4.24
N SER A 200 -30.43 5.67 4.63
CA SER A 200 -31.17 5.76 5.90
C SER A 200 -30.25 5.50 7.10
N PRO A 201 -30.60 5.97 8.31
CA PRO A 201 -29.79 5.76 9.51
C PRO A 201 -29.47 4.29 9.80
N GLU A 202 -30.39 3.36 9.49
CA GLU A 202 -30.19 1.92 9.63
C GLU A 202 -29.19 1.39 8.61
N ALA A 203 -29.32 1.78 7.34
CA ALA A 203 -28.39 1.39 6.29
C ALA A 203 -26.98 1.98 6.50
N ILE A 204 -26.88 3.16 7.12
CA ILE A 204 -25.62 3.73 7.57
C ILE A 204 -25.02 2.90 8.71
N ARG A 205 -25.81 2.53 9.73
CA ARG A 205 -25.35 1.69 10.85
C ARG A 205 -24.78 0.35 10.36
N ASP A 206 -25.52 -0.34 9.48
CA ASP A 206 -25.08 -1.59 8.85
C ASP A 206 -23.76 -1.41 8.06
N GLN A 207 -23.60 -0.28 7.36
CA GLN A 207 -22.39 0.02 6.58
C GLN A 207 -21.18 0.40 7.45
N LEU A 208 -21.42 1.03 8.61
CA LEU A 208 -20.38 1.37 9.58
C LEU A 208 -19.80 0.11 10.25
N THR A 209 -20.65 -0.85 10.66
CA THR A 209 -20.21 -2.06 11.39
C THR A 209 -19.83 -3.24 10.49
N SER A 210 -20.24 -3.24 9.21
CA SER A 210 -19.98 -4.33 8.26
C SER A 210 -18.50 -4.74 8.18
N GLU A 211 -18.25 -6.06 8.23
CA GLU A 211 -16.93 -6.68 8.01
C GLU A 211 -16.29 -6.36 6.65
N HIS A 212 -17.08 -5.84 5.70
CA HIS A 212 -16.65 -5.41 4.37
C HIS A 212 -16.93 -3.92 4.09
N GLY A 213 -17.48 -3.22 5.10
CA GLY A 213 -17.64 -1.78 5.18
C GLY A 213 -16.60 -1.19 6.14
N GLU A 214 -16.99 -0.19 6.93
CA GLU A 214 -16.02 0.64 7.66
C GLU A 214 -15.40 -0.03 8.90
N LYS A 215 -15.96 -1.14 9.41
CA LYS A 215 -15.46 -1.89 10.59
C LYS A 215 -15.36 -1.07 11.88
N PHE A 216 -16.27 -0.13 12.09
CA PHE A 216 -16.49 0.46 13.42
C PHE A 216 -17.10 -0.57 14.38
N THR A 217 -16.90 -0.36 15.67
CA THR A 217 -17.64 -1.05 16.73
C THR A 217 -19.14 -0.70 16.65
N GLN A 218 -19.98 -1.52 17.30
CA GLN A 218 -21.41 -1.23 17.36
C GLN A 218 -21.66 0.08 18.13
N GLU A 219 -20.89 0.32 19.18
CA GLU A 219 -20.95 1.49 20.04
C GLU A 219 -20.60 2.80 19.29
N GLU A 220 -19.53 2.79 18.48
CA GLU A 220 -19.15 3.93 17.62
C GLU A 220 -20.21 4.21 16.54
N ALA A 221 -20.77 3.15 15.94
CA ALA A 221 -21.84 3.29 14.95
C ALA A 221 -23.16 3.75 15.58
N ASP A 222 -23.47 3.31 16.81
CA ASP A 222 -24.66 3.70 17.55
C ASP A 222 -24.59 5.18 17.97
N TYR A 223 -23.43 5.64 18.47
CA TYR A 223 -23.15 7.06 18.70
C TYR A 223 -23.35 7.88 17.42
N ALA A 224 -22.77 7.43 16.30
CA ALA A 224 -22.84 8.14 15.04
C ALA A 224 -24.29 8.38 14.59
N ILE A 225 -25.18 7.38 14.73
CA ILE A 225 -26.59 7.52 14.38
C ILE A 225 -27.37 8.38 15.40
N GLU A 226 -27.04 8.34 16.69
CA GLU A 226 -27.66 9.24 17.68
C GLU A 226 -27.36 10.72 17.40
N HIS A 227 -26.17 11.01 16.85
CA HIS A 227 -25.66 12.35 16.56
C HIS A 227 -25.79 12.78 15.07
N LEU A 228 -26.47 11.99 14.23
CA LEU A 228 -26.87 12.42 12.89
C LEU A 228 -27.93 13.53 12.95
N ASP A 229 -27.80 14.51 12.06
CA ASP A 229 -28.81 15.55 11.85
C ASP A 229 -30.08 14.95 11.19
N LYS A 230 -31.25 15.43 11.61
CA LYS A 230 -32.58 14.85 11.31
C LYS A 230 -33.40 15.68 10.33
#